data_AF-A0A3B9VDT3-F1
#
_entry.id   AF-A0A3B9VDT3-F1
#
_cell.length_a   1.000
_cell.length_b   1.000
_cell.length_c   1.000
_cell.angle_alpha   90.00
_cell.angle_beta   90.00
_cell.angle_gamma   90.00
#
_symmetry.space_group_name_H-M   'P 1'
#
loop_
_entity.id
_entity.type
_entity.pdbx_description
1 polymer ?
#
loop_
_entity_poly.entity_id
_entity_poly.type
_entity_poly.pdbx_seq_one_letter_code
_entity_poly.pdbx_strand_id
1 'polypeptide(L)' 'CKCPEEDKANKRCACDRSKIAKDAEIIVAKQRNGPTGPIKLTFLDEYTSFENQAQGHYSASGWVE' A
#
# COMPACT_ATOMS: atom_id res chain seq x y z
N CYS A 1 16.97 7.83 0.15
CA CYS A 1 16.27 8.80 -0.72
C CYS A 1 17.20 9.21 -1.83
N LYS A 2 16.87 8.96 -3.10
CA LYS A 2 17.66 9.45 -4.22
C LYS A 2 16.77 10.47 -4.93
N CYS A 3 17.00 11.75 -4.68
CA CYS A 3 16.33 12.80 -5.43
C CYS A 3 17.11 12.98 -6.73
N PRO A 4 16.50 12.84 -7.91
CA PRO A 4 17.13 13.24 -9.16
C PRO A 4 17.45 14.74 -9.08
N GLU A 5 18.56 15.14 -9.67
CA GLU A 5 19.18 16.46 -9.44
C GLU A 5 18.28 17.63 -9.90
N GLU A 6 17.31 17.34 -10.76
CA GLU A 6 16.39 18.24 -11.44
C GLU A 6 15.17 18.72 -10.62
N ASP A 7 14.85 18.08 -9.49
CA ASP A 7 13.67 18.43 -8.68
C ASP A 7 13.95 19.31 -7.44
N LYS A 8 15.16 19.89 -7.32
CA LYS A 8 15.54 20.73 -6.15
C LYS A 8 14.71 22.03 -6.00
N ALA A 9 14.00 22.46 -7.03
CA ALA A 9 13.21 23.69 -7.02
C ALA A 9 11.80 23.51 -6.45
N ASN A 10 11.21 22.31 -6.56
CA ASN A 10 9.91 22.01 -5.99
C ASN A 10 10.15 21.03 -4.85
N LYS A 11 10.08 21.49 -3.60
CA LYS A 11 10.46 20.81 -2.33
C LYS A 11 9.75 19.47 -2.04
N ARG A 12 9.28 18.75 -3.04
CA ARG A 12 8.82 17.37 -2.98
C ARG A 12 9.97 16.41 -3.29
N CYS A 13 11.07 16.51 -2.54
CA CYS A 13 11.94 15.35 -2.39
C CYS A 13 11.10 14.28 -1.68
N ALA A 14 10.50 13.39 -2.47
CA ALA A 14 9.92 12.17 -1.95
C ALA A 14 11.08 11.33 -1.42
N CYS A 15 11.38 11.54 -0.14
CA CYS A 15 11.92 10.45 0.64
C CYS A 15 10.87 9.36 0.52
N ASP A 16 11.17 8.36 -0.30
CA ASP A 16 10.45 7.10 -0.32
C ASP A 16 10.58 6.51 1.08
N ARG A 17 9.75 6.99 2.02
CA ARG A 17 9.64 6.48 3.39
C ARG A 17 8.95 5.12 3.40
N SER A 18 8.74 4.54 2.22
CA SER A 18 7.89 3.40 1.95
C SER A 18 8.66 2.35 1.15
N LYS A 19 9.91 2.06 1.54
CA LYS A 19 10.69 0.95 0.95
C LYS A 19 10.78 -0.27 1.86
N ILE A 20 9.67 -0.68 2.44
CA ILE A 20 9.58 -1.96 3.18
C ILE A 20 8.26 -2.69 2.83
N ALA A 21 7.20 -1.92 2.62
CA ALA A 21 5.89 -2.42 2.22
C ALA A 21 5.76 -2.48 0.68
N LYS A 22 5.61 -3.69 0.12
CA LYS A 22 5.26 -3.90 -1.28
C LYS A 22 3.77 -4.28 -1.38
N ASP A 23 3.06 -3.70 -2.34
CA ASP A 23 1.70 -4.14 -2.65
C ASP A 23 1.75 -5.59 -3.16
N ALA A 24 0.92 -6.46 -2.60
CA ALA A 24 0.82 -7.87 -2.96
C ALA A 24 -0.63 -8.30 -3.15
N GLU A 25 -0.85 -9.29 -4.02
CA GLU A 25 -2.16 -9.86 -4.30
C GLU A 25 -2.12 -11.37 -4.08
N ILE A 26 -2.99 -11.86 -3.19
CA ILE A 26 -3.18 -13.29 -2.93
C ILE A 26 -4.44 -13.75 -3.65
N ILE A 27 -4.31 -14.73 -4.55
CA ILE A 27 -5.43 -15.30 -5.30
C ILE A 27 -5.92 -16.58 -4.62
N VAL A 28 -7.11 -16.52 -4.04
CA VAL A 28 -7.79 -17.71 -3.50
C VAL A 28 -8.48 -18.44 -4.64
N ALA A 29 -7.72 -19.31 -5.33
CA ALA A 29 -8.22 -20.04 -6.49
C ALA A 29 -9.21 -21.17 -6.15
N LYS A 30 -9.11 -21.76 -4.95
CA LYS A 30 -10.01 -22.82 -4.48
C LYS A 30 -10.28 -22.66 -2.99
N GLN A 31 -11.57 -22.63 -2.63
CA GLN A 31 -12.04 -22.61 -1.24
C GLN A 31 -13.31 -23.46 -1.14
N ARG A 32 -13.35 -24.41 -0.18
CA ARG A 32 -14.53 -25.25 0.04
C ARG A 32 -15.63 -24.43 0.73
N ASN A 33 -16.84 -24.48 0.20
CA ASN A 33 -18.03 -23.81 0.77
C ASN A 33 -17.84 -22.30 1.01
N GLY A 34 -16.95 -21.65 0.26
CA GLY A 34 -16.62 -20.25 0.46
C GLY A 34 -16.38 -19.52 -0.86
N PRO A 35 -16.36 -18.19 -0.82
CA PRO A 35 -16.07 -17.37 -1.98
C PRO A 35 -14.63 -17.59 -2.44
N THR A 36 -14.38 -17.35 -3.72
CA THR A 36 -13.03 -17.31 -4.29
C THR A 36 -12.76 -15.90 -4.81
N GLY A 37 -11.50 -15.52 -4.90
CA GLY A 37 -11.14 -14.21 -5.42
C GLY A 37 -9.76 -13.73 -4.96
N PRO A 38 -9.31 -12.60 -5.54
CA PRO A 38 -8.10 -11.93 -5.10
C PRO A 38 -8.30 -11.16 -3.81
N ILE A 39 -7.26 -11.11 -2.99
CA ILE A 39 -7.18 -10.35 -1.74
C ILE A 39 -5.90 -9.53 -1.79
N LYS A 40 -6.03 -8.21 -1.59
CA LYS A 40 -4.90 -7.28 -1.56
C LYS A 40 -4.31 -7.22 -0.15
N LEU A 41 -3.01 -7.38 -0.04
CA LEU A 41 -2.24 -7.35 1.20
C LEU A 41 -0.93 -6.60 0.98
N THR A 42 -0.22 -6.34 2.08
CA THR A 42 1.11 -5.74 2.04
C THR A 42 2.15 -6.81 2.34
N PHE A 43 3.18 -6.94 1.50
CA PHE A 43 4.34 -7.79 1.77
C PHE A 43 5.47 -6.99 2.44
N LEU A 44 5.90 -7.44 3.62
CA LEU A 44 7.04 -6.88 4.36
C LEU A 44 8.28 -7.72 4.06
N ASP A 45 9.26 -7.14 3.36
CA ASP A 45 10.47 -7.88 2.96
C ASP A 45 11.40 -8.21 4.14
N GLU A 46 11.49 -7.34 5.14
CA GLU A 46 12.28 -7.52 6.36
C GLU A 46 11.92 -8.78 7.14
N TYR A 47 10.63 -9.13 7.18
CA TYR A 47 10.11 -10.27 7.92
C TYR A 47 9.63 -11.41 7.01
N THR A 48 9.69 -11.22 5.69
CA THR A 48 9.13 -12.13 4.69
C THR A 48 7.68 -12.51 4.98
N SER A 49 6.87 -11.55 5.44
CA SER A 49 5.50 -11.77 5.90
C SER A 49 4.48 -10.93 5.11
N PHE A 50 3.22 -11.38 5.12
CA PHE A 50 2.09 -10.63 4.58
C PHE A 50 1.27 -10.04 5.72
N GLU A 51 0.97 -8.74 5.65
CA GLU A 51 0.15 -8.01 6.61
C GLU A 51 -1.14 -7.49 5.96
N ASN A 52 -2.17 -7.32 6.78
CA ASN A 52 -3.44 -6.75 6.33
C ASN A 52 -3.25 -5.30 5.90
N GLN A 53 -3.65 -4.99 4.65
CA GLN A 53 -3.63 -3.62 4.16
C GLN A 53 -4.72 -2.81 4.88
N ALA A 54 -4.32 -1.79 5.66
CA ALA A 54 -5.28 -0.87 6.25
C ALA A 54 -6.01 -0.12 5.13
N GLN A 55 -7.33 -0.30 5.03
CA GLN A 55 -8.15 0.53 4.14
C GLN A 55 -8.09 1.97 4.67
N GLY A 56 -7.63 2.89 3.83
CA GLY A 56 -7.60 4.31 4.14
C GLY A 56 -9.02 4.87 4.29
N HIS A 57 -9.66 4.65 5.44
CA HIS A 57 -10.88 5.33 5.84
C HIS A 57 -10.54 6.75 6.30
N TYR A 58 -10.10 7.59 5.36
CA TYR A 58 -10.34 9.02 5.46
C TYR A 58 -11.38 9.35 4.40
N SER A 59 -12.64 9.03 4.69
CA SER A 59 -13.72 9.81 4.10
C SER A 59 -13.50 11.22 4.63
N ALA A 60 -12.90 12.07 3.80
CA ALA A 60 -13.07 13.51 3.93
C ALA A 60 -14.56 13.79 3.70
N SER A 61 -15.41 13.45 4.67
CA SER A 61 -16.73 14.03 4.80
C SER A 61 -16.47 15.49 5.11
N GLY A 62 -16.36 16.27 4.04
CA GLY A 62 -16.42 17.71 4.09
C GLY A 62 -17.63 18.08 4.91
N TRP A 63 -17.37 18.82 5.98
CA TRP A 63 -18.39 19.56 6.69
C TRP A 63 -19.11 20.45 5.66
N VAL A 64 -20.40 20.20 5.44
CA VAL A 64 -21.30 21.14 4.77
C VAL A 64 -22.10 21.80 5.88
N GLU A 65 -21.96 23.13 5.97
CA GLU A 65 -22.84 24.01 6.76
C GLU A 65 -24.31 23.84 6.34
#